data_AF-A0A1E8R8N3-F1
#
_entry.id   AF-A0A1E8R8N3-F1
#
_cell.length_a   1.000
_cell.length_b   1.000
_cell.length_c   1.000
_cell.angle_alpha   90.00
_cell.angle_beta   90.00
_cell.angle_gamma   90.00
#
_symmetry.space_group_name_H-M   'P 1'
#
loop_
_entity.id
_entity.type
_entity.pdbx_description
1 polymer ?
#
loop_
_entity_poly.entity_id
_entity_poly.type
_entity_poly.pdbx_seq_one_letter_code
_entity_poly.pdbx_strand_id
1 'polypeptide(L)'
;MKDYNYENTRIKEINKLLDEAREALGVLQRASIRVGKASDYSITGLVGRNIVGDFLRSNKNNVINKSIDRSQDVLLKLHADLLIFDPNLASILDLPYKLSEFSRPRNALSDMKLRIDMRKKKLDIQKSEKKLITLIKKLSKEKSKEINKIKRDIELKSFEN
;
A
#
# COMPACT_ATOMS: atom_id res chain seq x y z
N MET A 1 1.45 -35.47 -7.24
CA MET A 1 2.54 -34.46 -7.22
C MET A 1 3.16 -34.55 -5.83
N LYS A 2 4.43 -34.94 -5.69
CA LYS A 2 5.04 -35.10 -4.35
C LYS A 2 5.20 -33.70 -3.72
N ASP A 3 4.54 -33.48 -2.59
CA ASP A 3 4.74 -32.30 -1.75
C ASP A 3 6.12 -32.40 -1.11
N TYR A 4 7.10 -31.82 -1.78
CA TYR A 4 8.38 -31.53 -1.14
C TYR A 4 8.10 -30.51 -0.06
N ASN A 5 8.09 -30.97 1.19
CA ASN A 5 7.94 -30.12 2.36
C ASN A 5 9.24 -29.30 2.50
N TYR A 6 9.32 -28.19 1.77
CA TYR A 6 10.52 -27.36 1.74
C TYR A 6 10.69 -26.67 3.09
N GLU A 7 11.50 -27.24 3.98
CA GLU A 7 12.05 -26.55 5.16
C GLU A 7 13.14 -25.53 4.79
N ASN A 8 13.09 -24.94 3.59
CA ASN A 8 14.00 -23.86 3.22
C ASN A 8 13.54 -22.57 3.92
N THR A 9 14.31 -22.14 4.93
CA THR A 9 14.07 -20.93 5.72
C THR A 9 13.87 -19.70 4.84
N ARG A 10 14.61 -19.57 3.74
CA ARG A 10 14.50 -18.44 2.81
C ARG A 10 13.17 -18.45 2.05
N ILE A 11 12.65 -19.62 1.66
CA ILE A 11 11.29 -19.73 1.08
C ILE A 11 10.23 -19.35 2.11
N LYS A 12 10.38 -19.76 3.37
CA LYS A 12 9.46 -19.38 4.46
C LYS A 12 9.45 -17.86 4.67
N GLU A 13 10.61 -17.22 4.68
CA GLU A 13 10.76 -15.75 4.76
C GLU A 13 10.09 -15.06 3.56
N ILE A 14 10.33 -15.52 2.34
CA ILE A 14 9.70 -14.95 1.15
C ILE A 14 8.17 -15.08 1.21
N ASN A 15 7.64 -16.21 1.70
CA ASN A 15 6.20 -16.39 1.88
C ASN A 15 5.63 -15.40 2.90
N LYS A 16 6.29 -15.21 4.04
CA LYS A 16 5.90 -14.23 5.06
C LYS A 16 5.83 -12.82 4.45
N LEU A 17 6.88 -12.40 3.72
CA LEU A 17 6.92 -11.09 3.06
C LEU A 17 5.85 -10.94 1.98
N LEU A 18 5.51 -12.01 1.25
CA LEU A 18 4.42 -12.01 0.28
C LEU A 18 3.06 -11.79 0.94
N ASP A 19 2.82 -12.43 2.09
CA ASP A 19 1.56 -12.29 2.82
C ASP A 19 1.43 -10.90 3.44
N GLU A 20 2.50 -10.37 4.03
CA GLU A 20 2.55 -8.99 4.53
C GLU A 20 2.35 -7.97 3.41
N ALA A 21 2.98 -8.18 2.24
CA ALA A 21 2.80 -7.31 1.08
C ALA A 21 1.37 -7.35 0.52
N ARG A 22 0.70 -8.51 0.55
CA ARG A 22 -0.71 -8.64 0.14
C ARG A 22 -1.66 -7.98 1.13
N GLU A 23 -1.39 -8.13 2.43
CA GLU A 23 -2.14 -7.45 3.48
C GLU A 23 -2.04 -5.92 3.31
N ALA A 24 -0.80 -5.42 3.13
CA ALA A 24 -0.52 -4.02 2.84
C ALA A 24 -1.30 -3.55 1.61
N LEU A 25 -1.34 -4.35 0.54
CA LEU A 25 -2.07 -4.00 -0.68
C LEU A 25 -3.57 -3.87 -0.42
N GLY A 26 -4.15 -4.80 0.35
CA GLY A 26 -5.55 -4.71 0.76
C GLY A 26 -5.85 -3.46 1.60
N VAL A 27 -4.92 -3.05 2.46
CA VAL A 27 -5.05 -1.80 3.24
C VAL A 27 -5.03 -0.59 2.32
N LEU A 28 -4.09 -0.52 1.37
CA LEU A 28 -3.98 0.59 0.42
C LEU A 28 -5.22 0.68 -0.48
N GLN A 29 -5.69 -0.43 -1.04
CA GLN A 29 -6.90 -0.45 -1.88
C GLN A 29 -8.14 0.07 -1.13
N ARG A 30 -8.32 -0.35 0.13
CA ARG A 30 -9.39 0.19 1.00
C ARG A 30 -9.21 1.67 1.30
N ALA A 31 -7.97 2.14 1.46
CA ALA A 31 -7.69 3.57 1.63
C ALA A 31 -8.02 4.35 0.36
N SER A 32 -7.58 3.89 -0.82
CA SER A 32 -7.86 4.48 -2.13
C SER A 32 -9.36 4.61 -2.41
N ILE A 33 -10.15 3.58 -2.10
CA ILE A 33 -11.63 3.63 -2.20
C ILE A 33 -12.22 4.67 -1.24
N ARG A 34 -11.78 4.69 0.02
CA ARG A 34 -12.28 5.66 1.03
C ARG A 34 -11.94 7.11 0.66
N VAL A 35 -10.70 7.36 0.24
CA VAL A 35 -10.23 8.67 -0.20
C VAL A 35 -10.98 9.10 -1.47
N GLY A 36 -11.19 8.19 -2.43
CA GLY A 36 -11.99 8.45 -3.63
C GLY A 36 -13.42 8.87 -3.31
N LYS A 37 -14.12 8.12 -2.45
CA LYS A 37 -15.47 8.48 -2.00
C LYS A 37 -15.51 9.84 -1.28
N ALA A 38 -14.46 10.18 -0.54
CA ALA A 38 -14.35 11.47 0.11
C ALA A 38 -14.12 12.62 -0.89
N SER A 39 -13.31 12.39 -1.94
CA SER A 39 -12.98 13.39 -2.96
C SER A 39 -14.10 13.67 -3.96
N ASP A 40 -14.97 12.70 -4.21
CA ASP A 40 -16.09 12.81 -5.16
C ASP A 40 -17.32 13.52 -4.58
N TYR A 41 -17.31 13.82 -3.27
CA TYR A 41 -18.43 14.47 -2.60
C TYR A 41 -18.50 15.97 -2.93
N SER A 42 -19.57 16.36 -3.60
CA SER A 42 -19.95 17.75 -3.84
C SER A 42 -20.92 18.18 -2.74
N ILE A 43 -20.53 19.13 -1.88
CA ILE A 43 -21.51 19.81 -1.04
C ILE A 43 -22.15 20.91 -1.89
N THR A 44 -23.38 20.68 -2.35
CA THR A 44 -24.19 21.69 -3.01
C THR A 44 -24.38 22.89 -2.06
N GLY A 45 -24.32 24.10 -2.63
CA GLY A 45 -23.99 25.35 -1.94
C GLY A 45 -24.85 25.80 -0.75
N LEU A 46 -25.95 25.12 -0.44
CA LEU A 46 -26.85 25.47 0.66
C LEU A 46 -26.48 24.83 2.01
N VAL A 47 -25.79 23.68 2.00
CA VAL A 47 -25.39 22.95 3.23
C VAL A 47 -23.90 23.16 3.54
N GLY A 48 -23.13 23.65 2.57
CA GLY A 48 -21.67 23.76 2.64
C GLY A 48 -21.10 25.02 3.28
N ARG A 49 -21.94 25.94 3.75
CA ARG A 49 -21.52 27.21 4.38
C ARG A 49 -21.88 27.30 5.87
N ASN A 50 -22.29 26.17 6.45
CA ASN A 50 -22.89 26.10 7.78
C ASN A 50 -22.04 25.17 8.66
N ILE A 51 -22.25 25.20 9.99
CA ILE A 51 -21.52 24.36 10.97
C ILE A 51 -21.57 22.86 10.61
N VAL A 52 -22.67 22.40 10.01
CA VAL A 52 -22.84 21.02 9.53
C VAL A 52 -21.91 20.70 8.35
N GLY A 53 -21.76 21.63 7.40
CA GLY A 53 -20.82 21.50 6.28
C GLY A 53 -19.36 21.47 6.74
N ASP A 54 -19.01 22.28 7.74
CA ASP A 54 -17.67 22.30 8.32
C ASP A 54 -17.38 21.04 9.15
N PHE A 55 -18.36 20.52 9.89
CA PHE A 55 -18.26 19.23 10.59
C PHE A 55 -18.05 18.06 9.63
N LEU A 56 -18.84 17.99 8.54
CA LEU A 56 -18.71 16.95 7.52
C LEU A 56 -17.34 17.00 6.81
N ARG A 57 -16.78 18.20 6.57
CA ARG A 57 -15.43 18.37 5.99
C ARG A 57 -14.32 17.99 6.97
N SER A 58 -14.40 18.42 8.24
CA SER A 58 -13.41 18.07 9.27
C SER A 58 -13.34 16.56 9.47
N ASN A 59 -14.50 15.89 9.50
CA ASN A 59 -14.58 14.45 9.60
C ASN A 59 -13.95 13.76 8.36
N LYS A 60 -14.14 14.30 7.15
CA LYS A 60 -13.51 13.77 5.92
C LYS A 60 -11.98 13.90 5.93
N ASN A 61 -11.44 15.04 6.33
CA ASN A 61 -9.99 15.24 6.45
C ASN A 61 -9.40 14.25 7.46
N ASN A 62 -10.07 14.06 8.60
CA ASN A 62 -9.67 13.09 9.60
C ASN A 62 -9.72 11.64 9.05
N VAL A 63 -10.76 11.29 8.30
CA VAL A 63 -10.89 9.96 7.66
C VAL A 63 -9.80 9.72 6.61
N ILE A 64 -9.46 10.73 5.80
CA ILE A 64 -8.38 10.64 4.80
C ILE A 64 -7.04 10.46 5.51
N ASN A 65 -6.71 11.31 6.48
CA ASN A 65 -5.45 11.23 7.22
C ASN A 65 -5.33 9.91 7.98
N LYS A 66 -6.38 9.47 8.68
CA LYS A 66 -6.38 8.16 9.36
C LYS A 66 -6.23 6.98 8.40
N SER A 67 -6.69 7.12 7.15
CA SER A 67 -6.48 6.09 6.12
C SER A 67 -5.04 6.11 5.61
N ILE A 68 -4.45 7.29 5.44
CA ILE A 68 -3.03 7.46 5.08
C ILE A 68 -2.13 6.93 6.19
N ASP A 69 -2.40 7.25 7.46
CA ASP A 69 -1.64 6.77 8.63
C ASP A 69 -1.57 5.24 8.64
N ARG A 70 -2.72 4.57 8.53
CA ARG A 70 -2.77 3.10 8.47
C ARG A 70 -2.00 2.53 7.28
N SER A 71 -2.05 3.20 6.13
CA SER A 71 -1.26 2.78 4.97
C SER A 71 0.24 2.97 5.21
N GLN A 72 0.66 4.07 5.82
CA GLN A 72 2.05 4.33 6.18
C GLN A 72 2.56 3.31 7.21
N ASP A 73 1.79 3.03 8.27
CA ASP A 73 2.20 2.09 9.32
C ASP A 73 2.48 0.69 8.76
N VAL A 74 1.56 0.17 7.93
CA VAL A 74 1.71 -1.16 7.35
C VAL A 74 2.84 -1.21 6.33
N LEU A 75 3.03 -0.15 5.54
CA LEU A 75 4.14 -0.05 4.60
C LEU A 75 5.49 0.11 5.30
N LEU A 76 5.56 0.83 6.43
CA LEU A 76 6.78 0.99 7.22
C LEU A 76 7.19 -0.32 7.87
N LYS A 77 6.22 -1.07 8.40
CA LYS A 77 6.48 -2.42 8.92
C LYS A 77 7.05 -3.33 7.82
N LEU A 78 6.37 -3.39 6.67
CA LEU A 78 6.84 -4.16 5.52
C LEU A 78 8.23 -3.69 5.04
N HIS A 79 8.49 -2.38 5.05
CA HIS A 79 9.80 -1.84 4.67
C HIS A 79 10.90 -2.30 5.63
N ALA A 80 10.64 -2.31 6.93
CA ALA A 80 11.60 -2.82 7.92
C ALA A 80 11.90 -4.30 7.71
N ASP A 81 10.87 -5.13 7.48
CA ASP A 81 11.04 -6.56 7.20
C ASP A 81 11.82 -6.78 5.88
N LEU A 82 11.55 -5.97 4.85
CA LEU A 82 12.29 -6.03 3.57
C LEU A 82 13.75 -5.57 3.69
N LEU A 83 14.06 -4.58 4.53
CA LEU A 83 15.44 -4.11 4.72
C LEU A 83 16.34 -5.23 5.25
N ILE A 84 15.81 -6.08 6.13
CA ILE A 84 16.53 -7.23 6.68
C ILE A 84 16.70 -8.31 5.60
N PHE A 85 15.69 -8.51 4.75
CA PHE A 85 15.69 -9.55 3.73
C PHE A 85 16.51 -9.20 2.47
N ASP A 86 16.23 -8.04 1.87
CA ASP A 86 16.92 -7.48 0.70
C ASP A 86 16.64 -5.96 0.60
N PRO A 87 17.63 -5.10 0.90
CA PRO A 87 17.50 -3.64 0.79
C PRO A 87 17.05 -3.14 -0.59
N ASN A 88 17.36 -3.87 -1.68
CA ASN A 88 16.94 -3.49 -3.03
C ASN A 88 15.44 -3.66 -3.22
N LEU A 89 14.81 -4.59 -2.49
CA LEU A 89 13.35 -4.75 -2.48
C LEU A 89 12.68 -3.68 -1.60
N ALA A 90 13.31 -3.30 -0.49
CA ALA A 90 12.82 -2.22 0.37
C ALA A 90 12.74 -0.88 -0.38
N SER A 91 13.76 -0.54 -1.19
CA SER A 91 13.80 0.71 -1.97
C SER A 91 12.67 0.87 -3.01
N ILE A 92 11.93 -0.20 -3.31
CA ILE A 92 10.79 -0.17 -4.24
C ILE A 92 9.57 0.46 -3.58
N LEU A 93 9.42 0.32 -2.26
CA LEU A 93 8.27 0.84 -1.54
C LEU A 93 8.23 2.37 -1.60
N ASP A 94 7.03 2.91 -1.66
CA ASP A 94 6.77 4.34 -1.63
C ASP A 94 5.70 4.57 -0.58
N LEU A 95 5.94 5.54 0.29
CA LEU A 95 5.04 5.86 1.38
C LEU A 95 4.11 6.98 0.93
N PRO A 96 2.78 6.81 1.00
CA PRO A 96 1.86 7.89 0.68
C PRO A 96 2.02 9.01 1.71
N TYR A 97 2.11 10.27 1.27
CA TYR A 97 2.33 11.41 2.16
C TYR A 97 1.04 11.94 2.79
N LYS A 98 1.09 12.36 4.06
CA LYS A 98 -0.02 13.01 4.78
C LYS A 98 -0.45 14.36 4.13
N LEU A 99 -1.62 14.84 4.52
CA LEU A 99 -2.07 16.19 4.23
C LEU A 99 -1.49 17.17 5.26
N SER A 100 -1.06 18.35 4.82
CA SER A 100 -1.08 19.53 5.70
C SER A 100 -2.54 19.85 6.02
N GLU A 101 -2.82 20.33 7.24
CA GLU A 101 -4.19 20.71 7.63
C GLU A 101 -4.77 21.65 6.56
N PHE A 102 -5.89 21.24 5.95
CA PHE A 102 -6.51 22.06 4.95
C PHE A 102 -7.06 23.32 5.59
N SER A 103 -6.55 24.48 5.18
CA SER A 103 -7.14 25.77 5.49
C SER A 103 -8.61 25.78 5.06
N ARG A 104 -9.51 26.22 5.94
CA ARG A 104 -10.97 26.25 5.69
C ARG A 104 -11.25 26.92 4.34
N PRO A 105 -11.90 26.23 3.38
CA PRO A 105 -12.23 26.83 2.11
C PRO A 105 -13.28 27.94 2.31
N ARG A 106 -12.89 29.19 2.10
CA ARG A 106 -13.75 30.37 2.27
C ARG A 106 -14.61 30.69 1.04
N ASN A 107 -14.32 30.10 -0.11
CA ASN A 107 -14.96 30.36 -1.40
C ASN A 107 -14.89 29.16 -2.37
N ALA A 108 -15.62 29.22 -3.50
CA ALA A 108 -15.70 28.13 -4.48
C ALA A 108 -14.32 27.71 -5.04
N LEU A 109 -13.38 28.66 -5.18
CA LEU A 109 -12.01 28.38 -5.60
C LEU A 109 -11.24 27.53 -4.57
N SER A 110 -11.38 27.86 -3.28
CA SER A 110 -10.76 27.07 -2.22
C SER A 110 -11.38 25.68 -2.04
N ASP A 111 -12.67 25.50 -2.34
CA ASP A 111 -13.32 24.18 -2.38
C ASP A 111 -12.84 23.33 -3.57
N MET A 112 -12.63 23.97 -4.73
CA MET A 112 -12.00 23.34 -5.89
C MET A 112 -10.56 22.91 -5.59
N LYS A 113 -9.78 23.78 -4.92
CA LYS A 113 -8.41 23.47 -4.48
C LYS A 113 -8.38 22.26 -3.54
N LEU A 114 -9.27 22.22 -2.54
CA LEU A 114 -9.41 21.09 -1.62
C LEU A 114 -9.65 19.77 -2.36
N ARG A 115 -10.56 19.75 -3.34
CA ARG A 115 -10.85 18.57 -4.16
C ARG A 115 -9.66 18.13 -5.01
N ILE A 116 -8.94 19.08 -5.61
CA ILE A 116 -7.73 18.78 -6.39
C ILE A 116 -6.67 18.12 -5.49
N ASP A 117 -6.47 18.65 -4.29
CA ASP A 117 -5.48 18.11 -3.34
C ASP A 117 -5.88 16.71 -2.84
N MET A 118 -7.17 16.47 -2.56
CA MET A 118 -7.67 15.12 -2.24
C MET A 118 -7.46 14.14 -3.40
N ARG A 119 -7.69 14.56 -4.66
CA ARG A 119 -7.44 13.73 -5.85
C ARG A 119 -5.96 13.41 -6.03
N LYS A 120 -5.07 14.37 -5.80
CA LYS A 120 -3.61 14.11 -5.81
C LYS A 120 -3.24 13.03 -4.80
N LYS A 121 -3.84 13.03 -3.61
CA LYS A 121 -3.60 11.97 -2.61
C LYS A 121 -4.13 10.60 -3.01
N LYS A 122 -5.27 10.54 -3.67
CA LYS A 122 -5.73 9.29 -4.28
C LYS A 122 -4.69 8.75 -5.28
N LEU A 123 -4.11 9.62 -6.11
CA LEU A 123 -3.05 9.24 -7.04
C LEU A 123 -1.78 8.76 -6.33
N ASP A 124 -1.37 9.41 -5.23
CA ASP A 124 -0.22 8.99 -4.42
C ASP A 124 -0.41 7.58 -3.82
N ILE A 125 -1.60 7.30 -3.27
CA ILE A 125 -1.96 5.96 -2.76
C ILE A 125 -1.92 4.95 -3.91
N GLN A 126 -2.51 5.25 -5.06
CA GLN A 126 -2.49 4.38 -6.24
C GLN A 126 -1.08 4.13 -6.79
N LYS A 127 -0.19 5.12 -6.71
CA LYS A 127 1.23 4.95 -7.08
C LYS A 127 1.92 3.97 -6.14
N SER A 128 1.64 4.09 -4.84
CA SER A 128 2.14 3.17 -3.81
C SER A 128 1.60 1.74 -4.03
N GLU A 129 0.32 1.59 -4.40
CA GLU A 129 -0.28 0.30 -4.79
C GLU A 129 0.45 -0.34 -5.97
N LYS A 130 0.73 0.42 -7.04
CA LYS A 130 1.45 -0.10 -8.23
C LYS A 130 2.86 -0.58 -7.88
N LYS A 131 3.56 0.14 -7.01
CA LYS A 131 4.90 -0.25 -6.54
C LYS A 131 4.83 -1.51 -5.68
N LEU A 132 3.83 -1.62 -4.80
CA LEU A 132 3.60 -2.82 -3.99
C LEU A 132 3.27 -4.05 -4.83
N ILE A 133 2.47 -3.91 -5.90
CA ILE A 133 2.23 -4.99 -6.89
C ILE A 133 3.55 -5.41 -7.55
N THR A 134 4.42 -4.45 -7.88
CA THR A 134 5.73 -4.73 -8.47
C THR A 134 6.62 -5.50 -7.49
N LEU A 135 6.61 -5.13 -6.21
CA LEU A 135 7.32 -5.85 -5.15
C LEU A 135 6.81 -7.30 -5.04
N ILE A 136 5.49 -7.52 -4.98
CA ILE A 136 4.89 -8.87 -4.92
C ILE A 136 5.35 -9.73 -6.10
N LYS A 137 5.39 -9.15 -7.32
CA LYS A 137 5.90 -9.86 -8.51
C LYS A 137 7.37 -10.23 -8.37
N LYS A 138 8.21 -9.34 -7.83
CA LYS A 138 9.64 -9.63 -7.60
C LYS A 138 9.84 -10.71 -6.54
N LEU A 139 9.17 -10.61 -5.39
CA LEU A 139 9.20 -11.63 -4.34
C LEU A 139 8.76 -13.01 -4.87
N SER A 140 7.70 -13.03 -5.69
CA SER A 140 7.23 -14.27 -6.32
C SER A 140 8.27 -14.87 -7.27
N LYS A 141 9.01 -14.04 -8.02
CA LYS A 141 10.11 -14.50 -8.88
C LYS A 141 11.28 -15.04 -8.06
N GLU A 142 11.65 -14.39 -6.95
CA GLU A 142 12.70 -14.88 -6.05
C GLU A 142 12.33 -16.22 -5.43
N LYS A 143 11.08 -16.40 -5.00
CA LYS A 143 10.56 -17.70 -4.55
C LYS A 143 10.76 -18.79 -5.60
N SER A 144 10.38 -18.51 -6.85
CA SER A 144 10.50 -19.49 -7.95
C SER A 144 11.95 -19.86 -8.25
N LYS A 145 12.87 -18.88 -8.18
CA LYS A 145 14.31 -19.15 -8.34
C LYS A 145 14.82 -20.11 -7.26
N GLU A 146 14.47 -19.84 -6.01
CA GLU A 146 14.89 -20.67 -4.87
C GLU A 146 14.35 -22.10 -4.99
N ILE A 147 13.07 -22.26 -5.35
CA ILE A 147 12.46 -23.57 -5.62
C ILE A 147 13.22 -24.32 -6.72
N ASN A 148 13.52 -23.65 -7.83
CA ASN A 148 14.22 -24.28 -8.96
C ASN A 148 15.65 -24.69 -8.59
N LYS A 149 16.34 -23.90 -7.76
CA LYS A 149 17.66 -24.25 -7.24
C LYS A 149 17.59 -25.54 -6.42
N ILE A 150 16.66 -25.63 -5.47
CA ILE A 150 16.49 -26.83 -4.64
C ILE A 150 16.17 -28.06 -5.50
N LYS A 151 15.27 -27.94 -6.48
CA LYS A 151 14.95 -29.04 -7.40
C LYS A 151 16.19 -29.54 -8.13
N ARG A 152 17.00 -28.62 -8.67
CA ARG A 152 18.24 -28.96 -9.37
C ARG A 152 19.24 -29.64 -8.43
N ASP A 153 19.38 -29.15 -7.20
CA ASP A 153 20.29 -29.74 -6.21
C ASP A 153 19.85 -31.17 -5.81
N ILE A 154 18.54 -31.42 -5.73
CA ILE A 154 17.98 -32.76 -5.49
C ILE A 154 18.25 -33.69 -6.69
N GLU A 155 18.00 -33.21 -7.90
CA GLU A 155 18.26 -33.96 -9.13
C GLU A 155 19.74 -34.35 -9.23
N LEU A 156 20.67 -33.40 -9.04
CA LEU A 156 22.11 -33.68 -9.08
C LEU A 156 22.53 -34.74 -8.07
N LYS A 157 22.06 -34.65 -6.81
CA LYS A 157 22.32 -35.66 -5.78
C LYS A 157 21.76 -37.05 -6.12
N SER A 158 20.69 -37.10 -6.93
CA SER A 158 20.13 -38.38 -7.38
C SER A 158 20.96 -39.06 -8.47
N PHE A 159 21.84 -38.33 -9.17
CA PHE A 159 22.78 -38.87 -10.15
C PHE A 159 24.17 -39.20 -9.56
N GLU A 160 24.45 -38.77 -8.33
CA GLU A 160 25.68 -39.08 -7.61
C GLU A 160 25.60 -40.40 -6.80
N ASN A 161 24.42 -41.03 -6.74
CA ASN A 161 24.18 -42.37 -6.17
C ASN A 161 23.90 -43.38 -7.27
#